data_AF-F6DLB9-F1
#
_entry.id   AF-F6DLB9-F1
#
_cell.length_a   1.000
_cell.length_b   1.000
_cell.length_c   1.000
_cell.angle_alpha   90.00
_cell.angle_beta   90.00
_cell.angle_gamma   90.00
#
_symmetry.space_group_name_H-M   'P 1'
#
loop_
_entity.id
_entity.type
_entity.pdbx_description
1 polymer ?
#
loop_
_entity_poly.entity_id
_entity_poly.type
_entity_poly.pdbx_seq_one_letter_code
_entity_poly.pdbx_strand_id
1 'polypeptide(L)'
;MLVRVEEKEIKYDGRQLSSLWAFRNFGLQGDSIVCFRGGCQVELTEMVDLADVRANAPIYSEDMLHFIIEHFDMDLEKAVVRQRLFIAIIKDCLNRQAKVDLIRRGDDLYCGERKLSVSIATASPVSTLIHTGLNVSSRNTPVPAIGLLDMGWPSQDILKLGQTIARAYQEETGGIRLARCKVRGVG
;
A
#
# COMPACT_ATOMS: atom_id res chain seq x y z
N MET A 1 -4.76 -6.64 13.75
CA MET A 1 -3.60 -6.12 13.00
C MET A 1 -2.97 -4.99 13.80
N LEU A 2 -1.64 -4.94 13.86
CA LEU A 2 -0.85 -3.87 14.46
C LEU A 2 -0.64 -2.74 13.45
N VAL A 3 -0.65 -1.49 13.89
CA VAL A 3 -0.43 -0.32 13.04
C VAL A 3 0.80 0.43 13.52
N ARG A 4 1.73 0.72 12.61
CA ARG A 4 2.90 1.57 12.86
C ARG A 4 2.97 2.67 11.81
N VAL A 5 3.19 3.89 12.27
CA VAL A 5 3.55 5.03 11.40
C VAL A 5 4.97 5.40 11.78
N GLU A 6 5.88 5.41 10.81
CA GLU A 6 7.25 5.81 11.00
C GLU A 6 7.43 7.27 10.56
N GLU A 7 7.87 8.11 11.50
CA GLU A 7 8.12 9.53 11.25
C GLU A 7 9.46 9.76 10.56
N LYS A 8 10.43 8.86 10.77
CA LYS A 8 11.70 8.90 10.06
C LYS A 8 11.50 8.51 8.61
N GLU A 9 12.20 9.21 7.73
CA GLU A 9 12.20 8.87 6.31
C GLU A 9 12.81 7.47 6.10
N ILE A 10 12.10 6.64 5.34
CA ILE A 10 12.57 5.33 4.90
C ILE A 10 12.41 5.26 3.39
N LYS A 11 13.49 4.96 2.68
CA LYS A 11 13.45 4.70 1.25
C LYS A 11 12.88 3.31 0.99
N TYR A 12 12.05 3.19 -0.04
CA TYR A 12 11.58 1.91 -0.54
C TYR A 12 12.39 1.50 -1.76
N ASP A 13 13.02 0.33 -1.66
CA ASP A 13 13.84 -0.26 -2.72
C ASP A 13 13.44 -1.70 -3.08
N GLY A 14 12.27 -2.14 -2.60
CA GLY A 14 11.76 -3.49 -2.78
C GLY A 14 12.09 -4.43 -1.62
N ARG A 15 13.24 -4.25 -0.95
CA ARG A 15 13.70 -5.16 0.14
C ARG A 15 12.80 -5.14 1.38
N GLN A 16 12.02 -4.08 1.54
CA GLN A 16 11.03 -3.96 2.61
C GLN A 16 9.84 -4.90 2.40
N LEU A 17 9.57 -5.33 1.16
CA LEU A 17 8.57 -6.35 0.85
C LEU A 17 9.13 -7.76 1.10
N SER A 18 9.55 -8.01 2.34
CA SER A 18 10.09 -9.30 2.78
C SER A 18 9.43 -9.77 4.07
N SER A 19 9.30 -11.08 4.22
CA SER A 19 8.65 -11.68 5.40
C SER A 19 9.33 -11.22 6.68
N LEU A 20 8.56 -10.94 7.73
CA LEU A 20 9.03 -10.49 9.04
C LEU A 20 9.76 -9.13 9.02
N TRP A 21 9.66 -8.33 7.96
CA TRP A 21 10.32 -7.02 7.92
C TRP A 21 9.86 -6.12 9.06
N ALA A 22 8.55 -6.06 9.32
CA ALA A 22 7.98 -5.27 10.41
C ALA A 22 8.42 -5.77 11.80
N PHE A 23 8.52 -7.09 11.97
CA PHE A 23 9.01 -7.69 13.21
C PHE A 23 10.50 -7.38 13.45
N ARG A 24 11.35 -7.57 12.44
CA ARG A 24 12.80 -7.33 12.56
C ARG A 24 13.16 -5.88 12.85
N ASN A 25 12.44 -4.92 12.27
CA ASN A 25 12.78 -3.50 12.37
C ASN A 25 12.05 -2.78 13.51
N PHE A 26 10.86 -3.23 13.90
CA PHE A 26 9.99 -2.51 14.84
C PHE A 26 9.40 -3.39 15.95
N GLY A 27 9.71 -4.70 15.99
CA GLY A 27 9.19 -5.62 16.99
C GLY A 27 7.69 -5.94 16.86
N LEU A 28 7.08 -5.68 15.70
CA LEU A 28 5.65 -5.95 15.48
C LEU A 28 5.41 -7.44 15.23
N GLN A 29 4.95 -8.16 16.25
CA GLN A 29 4.68 -9.60 16.17
C GLN A 29 3.23 -9.89 15.77
N GLY A 30 3.03 -10.40 14.55
CA GLY A 30 1.73 -10.76 13.97
C GLY A 30 1.31 -9.83 12.83
N ASP A 31 0.07 -9.98 12.35
CA ASP A 31 -0.47 -9.19 11.23
C ASP A 31 -0.24 -7.69 11.46
N SER A 32 0.42 -7.03 10.51
CA SER A 32 0.84 -5.63 10.66
C SER A 32 0.69 -4.82 9.38
N ILE A 33 0.52 -3.51 9.56
CA ILE A 33 0.64 -2.50 8.52
C ILE A 33 1.62 -1.42 9.03
N VAL A 34 2.67 -1.19 8.26
CA VAL A 34 3.67 -0.15 8.50
C VAL A 34 3.54 0.91 7.43
N CYS A 35 3.31 2.16 7.85
CA CYS A 35 3.22 3.33 7.00
C CYS A 35 4.46 4.21 7.19
N PHE A 36 5.08 4.66 6.10
CA PHE A 36 6.24 5.56 6.14
C PHE A 36 6.32 6.39 4.86
N ARG A 37 7.13 7.45 4.86
CA ARG A 37 7.36 8.31 3.70
C ARG A 37 8.83 8.28 3.30
N GLY A 38 9.10 8.32 2.01
CA GLY A 38 10.45 8.45 1.47
C GLY A 38 10.49 8.25 -0.04
N GLY A 39 11.69 8.27 -0.60
CA GLY A 39 11.89 7.99 -2.02
C GLY A 39 11.66 6.52 -2.37
N CYS A 40 11.25 6.28 -3.62
CA CYS A 40 11.02 4.97 -4.20
C CYS A 40 12.00 4.73 -5.36
N GLN A 41 12.78 3.66 -5.30
CA GLN A 41 13.61 3.21 -6.42
C GLN A 41 13.75 1.69 -6.34
N VAL A 42 13.01 0.98 -7.18
CA VAL A 42 13.04 -0.50 -7.19
C VAL A 42 13.96 -0.97 -8.30
N GLU A 43 15.04 -1.66 -7.91
CA GLU A 43 15.91 -2.34 -8.87
C GLU A 43 15.18 -3.54 -9.48
N LEU A 44 15.49 -3.89 -10.72
CA LEU A 44 14.84 -5.02 -11.43
C LEU A 44 14.95 -6.35 -10.66
N THR A 45 16.02 -6.55 -9.87
CA THR A 45 16.21 -7.75 -9.05
C THR A 45 15.26 -7.84 -7.86
N GLU A 46 14.74 -6.70 -7.41
CA GLU A 46 13.83 -6.59 -6.27
C GLU A 46 12.37 -6.41 -6.73
N MET A 47 12.13 -6.37 -8.05
CA MET A 47 10.81 -6.22 -8.64
C MET A 47 10.04 -7.54 -8.58
N VAL A 48 8.95 -7.55 -7.81
CA VAL A 48 8.11 -8.73 -7.64
C VAL A 48 7.12 -8.91 -8.80
N ASP A 49 6.69 -7.81 -9.44
CA ASP A 49 5.83 -7.90 -10.62
C ASP A 49 6.64 -8.30 -11.86
N LEU A 50 6.55 -9.58 -12.24
CA LEU A 50 7.23 -10.10 -13.42
C LEU A 50 6.66 -9.56 -14.74
N ALA A 51 5.43 -9.02 -14.76
CA ALA A 51 4.89 -8.33 -15.91
C ALA A 51 5.59 -6.97 -16.12
N ASP A 52 5.85 -6.23 -15.04
CA ASP A 52 6.62 -4.98 -15.08
C ASP A 52 8.08 -5.23 -15.49
N VAL A 53 8.70 -6.31 -15.00
CA VAL A 53 10.03 -6.75 -15.45
C VAL A 53 10.03 -7.00 -16.97
N ARG A 54 9.02 -7.72 -17.47
CA ARG A 54 8.88 -8.00 -18.92
C ARG A 54 8.62 -6.75 -19.74
N ALA A 55 7.90 -5.78 -19.18
CA ALA A 55 7.62 -4.50 -19.82
C ALA A 55 8.77 -3.48 -19.68
N ASN A 56 9.82 -3.81 -18.92
CA ASN A 56 10.91 -2.91 -18.54
C ASN A 56 10.38 -1.59 -17.96
N ALA A 57 9.39 -1.69 -17.07
CA ALA A 57 8.71 -0.55 -16.45
C ALA A 57 9.39 -0.18 -15.12
N PRO A 58 10.27 0.84 -15.08
CA PRO A 58 10.94 1.22 -13.83
C PRO A 58 9.93 1.80 -12.83
N ILE A 59 10.14 1.50 -11.55
CA ILE A 59 9.35 2.06 -10.45
C ILE A 59 10.23 3.07 -9.70
N TYR A 60 9.95 4.37 -9.92
CA TYR A 60 10.70 5.47 -9.34
C TYR A 60 9.80 6.63 -8.92
N SER A 61 10.09 7.22 -7.76
CA SER A 61 9.51 8.48 -7.28
C SER A 61 10.43 9.14 -6.25
N GLU A 62 10.58 10.46 -6.29
CA GLU A 62 11.38 11.20 -5.31
C GLU A 62 10.76 11.18 -3.90
N ASP A 63 9.43 11.09 -3.82
CA ASP A 63 8.69 11.23 -2.57
C ASP A 63 7.34 10.50 -2.66
N MET A 64 7.21 9.45 -1.86
CA MET A 64 6.10 8.52 -1.88
C MET A 64 5.69 8.14 -0.45
N LEU A 65 4.39 7.97 -0.25
CA LEU A 65 3.83 7.42 0.98
C LEU A 65 3.68 5.90 0.79
N HIS A 66 4.36 5.12 1.61
CA HIS A 66 4.46 3.68 1.50
C HIS A 66 3.67 2.96 2.59
N PHE A 67 3.12 1.81 2.22
CA PHE A 67 2.50 0.85 3.11
C PHE A 67 3.12 -0.52 2.87
N ILE A 68 3.64 -1.14 3.93
CA ILE A 68 4.02 -2.56 3.95
C ILE A 68 3.05 -3.27 4.88
N ILE A 69 2.30 -4.22 4.31
CA ILE A 69 1.32 -5.02 5.03
C ILE A 69 1.78 -6.46 5.02
N GLU A 70 1.78 -7.10 6.18
CA GLU A 70 2.06 -8.52 6.33
C GLU A 70 0.89 -9.21 7.04
N HIS A 71 0.37 -10.27 6.44
CA HIS A 71 -0.61 -11.16 7.04
C HIS A 71 -0.03 -12.56 7.20
N PHE A 72 -0.18 -13.16 8.38
CA PHE A 72 0.29 -14.52 8.64
C PHE A 72 -0.74 -15.55 8.18
N ASP A 73 -0.95 -15.60 6.87
CA ASP A 73 -1.61 -16.67 6.13
C ASP A 73 -0.87 -16.94 4.81
N MET A 74 -1.30 -17.97 4.09
CA MET A 74 -0.58 -18.51 2.92
C MET A 74 -1.36 -18.39 1.61
N ASP A 75 -2.47 -17.66 1.61
CA ASP A 75 -3.41 -17.63 0.50
C ASP A 75 -3.16 -16.38 -0.35
N LEU A 76 -2.45 -16.57 -1.47
CA LEU A 76 -2.11 -15.49 -2.39
C LEU A 76 -3.36 -14.83 -3.01
N GLU A 77 -4.40 -15.60 -3.33
CA GLU A 77 -5.65 -15.02 -3.86
C GLU A 77 -6.28 -14.10 -2.82
N LYS A 78 -6.33 -14.55 -1.56
CA LYS A 78 -6.78 -13.71 -0.43
C LYS A 78 -5.91 -12.46 -0.27
N ALA A 79 -4.60 -12.55 -0.47
CA ALA A 79 -3.70 -11.40 -0.44
C ALA A 79 -4.02 -10.38 -1.56
N VAL A 80 -4.24 -10.85 -2.79
CA VAL A 80 -4.65 -10.01 -3.93
C VAL A 80 -6.03 -9.36 -3.69
N VAL A 81 -6.97 -10.10 -3.09
CA VAL A 81 -8.28 -9.53 -2.70
C VAL A 81 -8.10 -8.42 -1.66
N ARG A 82 -7.27 -8.65 -0.64
CA ARG A 82 -6.96 -7.64 0.40
C ARG A 82 -6.22 -6.42 -0.17
N GLN A 83 -5.31 -6.62 -1.12
CA GLN A 83 -4.65 -5.54 -1.84
C GLN A 83 -5.69 -4.67 -2.55
N ARG A 84 -6.60 -5.27 -3.33
CA ARG A 84 -7.66 -4.53 -4.04
C ARG A 84 -8.62 -3.82 -3.08
N LEU A 85 -8.93 -4.44 -1.95
CA LEU A 85 -9.71 -3.82 -0.86
C LEU A 85 -8.96 -2.62 -0.27
N PHE A 86 -7.66 -2.74 -0.04
CA PHE A 86 -6.83 -1.65 0.48
C PHE A 86 -6.81 -0.45 -0.48
N ILE A 87 -6.73 -0.70 -1.78
CA ILE A 87 -6.84 0.35 -2.81
C ILE A 87 -8.22 1.03 -2.79
N ALA A 88 -9.30 0.28 -2.58
CA ALA A 88 -10.63 0.85 -2.41
C ALA A 88 -10.72 1.74 -1.14
N ILE A 89 -10.15 1.29 -0.02
CA ILE A 89 -10.08 2.07 1.22
C ILE A 89 -9.29 3.36 1.02
N ILE A 90 -8.15 3.32 0.34
CA ILE A 90 -7.36 4.51 0.02
C ILE A 90 -8.20 5.50 -0.79
N LYS A 91 -8.88 5.02 -1.84
CA LYS A 91 -9.78 5.86 -2.64
C LYS A 91 -10.86 6.52 -1.76
N ASP A 92 -11.51 5.77 -0.89
CA ASP A 92 -12.55 6.30 -0.01
C ASP A 92 -11.99 7.33 0.99
N CYS A 93 -10.81 7.10 1.55
CA CYS A 93 -10.12 8.06 2.41
C CYS A 93 -9.79 9.37 1.67
N LEU A 94 -9.27 9.27 0.45
CA LEU A 94 -8.88 10.43 -0.35
C LEU A 94 -10.10 11.23 -0.84
N ASN A 95 -11.15 10.56 -1.33
CA ASN A 95 -12.36 11.22 -1.84
C ASN A 95 -13.15 11.96 -0.75
N ARG A 96 -13.04 11.54 0.52
CA ARG A 96 -13.69 12.25 1.64
C ARG A 96 -13.06 13.62 1.93
N GLN A 97 -11.77 13.78 1.67
CA GLN A 97 -11.01 14.97 2.06
C GLN A 97 -10.63 15.85 0.87
N ALA A 98 -10.42 15.26 -0.30
CA ALA A 98 -10.11 15.96 -1.52
C ALA A 98 -11.32 15.93 -2.47
N LYS A 99 -11.67 17.06 -3.09
CA LYS A 99 -12.66 17.13 -4.20
C LYS A 99 -12.06 16.58 -5.50
N VAL A 100 -11.49 15.38 -5.46
CA VAL A 100 -10.83 14.77 -6.61
C VAL A 100 -11.54 13.49 -6.99
N ASP A 101 -11.77 13.32 -8.29
CA ASP A 101 -12.42 12.12 -8.83
C ASP A 101 -11.37 11.04 -9.13
N LEU A 102 -11.14 10.18 -8.14
CA LEU A 102 -10.24 9.04 -8.27
C LEU A 102 -10.94 7.83 -8.90
N ILE A 103 -10.30 7.27 -9.93
CA ILE A 103 -10.73 6.07 -10.62
C ILE A 103 -9.83 4.91 -10.19
N ARG A 104 -10.43 3.81 -9.74
CA ARG A 104 -9.71 2.58 -9.45
C ARG A 104 -9.75 1.67 -10.68
N ARG A 105 -8.58 1.23 -11.16
CA ARG A 105 -8.43 0.23 -12.23
C ARG A 105 -7.59 -0.91 -11.67
N GLY A 106 -8.22 -2.02 -11.27
CA GLY A 106 -7.51 -3.12 -10.59
C GLY A 106 -7.01 -2.70 -9.20
N ASP A 107 -5.70 -2.76 -9.03
CA ASP A 107 -4.90 -2.38 -7.85
C ASP A 107 -4.24 -1.00 -7.97
N ASP A 108 -4.58 -0.24 -9.03
CA ASP A 108 -4.10 1.11 -9.25
C ASP A 108 -5.19 2.17 -9.04
N LEU A 109 -4.78 3.36 -8.60
CA LEU A 109 -5.57 4.59 -8.54
C LEU A 109 -5.08 5.61 -9.57
N TYR A 110 -6.03 6.24 -10.24
CA TYR A 110 -5.80 7.26 -11.26
C TYR A 110 -6.63 8.51 -10.99
N CYS A 111 -6.11 9.67 -11.41
CA CYS A 111 -6.87 10.91 -11.58
C CYS A 111 -6.86 11.29 -13.05
N GLY A 112 -7.96 11.06 -13.76
CA GLY A 112 -7.96 11.05 -15.22
C GLY A 112 -7.05 9.94 -15.73
N GLU A 113 -6.08 10.29 -16.59
CA GLU A 113 -5.08 9.33 -17.12
C GLU A 113 -3.77 9.30 -16.33
N ARG A 114 -3.65 10.07 -15.24
CA ARG A 114 -2.42 10.12 -14.42
C ARG A 114 -2.49 9.14 -13.26
N LYS A 115 -1.45 8.32 -13.10
CA LYS A 115 -1.35 7.27 -12.06
C LYS A 115 -0.91 7.85 -10.71
N LEU A 116 -1.68 7.59 -9.66
CA LEU A 116 -1.39 8.03 -8.28
C LEU A 116 -0.59 6.97 -7.51
N SER A 117 -0.96 5.70 -7.67
CA SER A 117 -0.46 4.61 -6.83
C SER A 117 0.35 3.58 -7.60
N VAL A 118 1.18 2.84 -6.88
CA VAL A 118 1.69 1.52 -7.28
C VAL A 118 1.33 0.53 -6.19
N SER A 119 1.06 -0.73 -6.54
CA SER A 119 0.69 -1.74 -5.57
C SER A 119 1.14 -3.12 -6.05
N ILE A 120 1.49 -4.00 -5.11
CA ILE A 120 1.79 -5.39 -5.41
C ILE A 120 1.42 -6.28 -4.22
N ALA A 121 0.96 -7.49 -4.49
CA ALA A 121 0.73 -8.53 -3.49
C ALA A 121 1.54 -9.78 -3.84
N THR A 122 2.12 -10.42 -2.82
CA THR A 122 2.90 -11.64 -2.99
C THR A 122 2.82 -12.53 -1.75
N ALA A 123 3.40 -13.72 -1.85
CA ALA A 123 3.51 -14.67 -0.75
C ALA A 123 4.99 -14.96 -0.46
N SER A 124 5.31 -15.06 0.82
CA SER A 124 6.54 -15.65 1.32
C SER A 124 6.27 -17.09 1.78
N PRO A 125 7.30 -17.85 2.20
CA PRO A 125 7.09 -19.17 2.79
C PRO A 125 6.28 -19.19 4.09
N VAL A 126 6.05 -18.04 4.75
CA VAL A 126 5.43 -17.97 6.08
C VAL A 126 4.33 -16.92 6.23
N SER A 127 4.06 -16.12 5.19
CA SER A 127 3.13 -14.99 5.23
C SER A 127 2.75 -14.51 3.84
N THR A 128 1.70 -13.72 3.73
CA THR A 128 1.39 -12.90 2.55
C THR A 128 1.75 -11.44 2.81
N LEU A 129 2.22 -10.77 1.75
CA LEU A 129 2.79 -9.44 1.80
C LEU A 129 2.12 -8.55 0.76
N ILE A 130 1.87 -7.30 1.12
CA ILE A 130 1.36 -6.27 0.21
C ILE A 130 2.23 -5.03 0.36
N HIS A 131 2.69 -4.48 -0.76
CA HIS A 131 3.20 -3.11 -0.82
C HIS A 131 2.18 -2.24 -1.54
N THR A 132 2.01 -1.01 -1.08
CA THR A 132 1.32 0.03 -1.82
C THR A 132 2.04 1.34 -1.61
N GLY A 133 2.30 2.06 -2.69
CA GLY A 133 2.90 3.38 -2.70
C GLY A 133 1.95 4.40 -3.30
N LEU A 134 1.81 5.57 -2.67
CA LEU A 134 1.10 6.72 -3.22
C LEU A 134 2.09 7.84 -3.50
N ASN A 135 2.17 8.30 -4.75
CA ASN A 135 3.03 9.43 -5.09
C ASN A 135 2.65 10.63 -4.23
N VAL A 136 3.61 11.21 -3.50
CA VAL A 136 3.42 12.48 -2.81
C VAL A 136 3.80 13.61 -3.77
N SER A 137 4.93 13.44 -4.45
CA SER A 137 5.39 14.28 -5.57
C SER A 137 5.27 13.51 -6.89
N SER A 138 4.92 14.20 -7.97
CA SER A 138 4.95 13.63 -9.33
C SER A 138 6.26 13.93 -10.08
N ARG A 139 7.20 14.64 -9.46
CA ARG A 139 8.49 15.00 -10.08
C ARG A 139 9.31 13.77 -10.46
N ASN A 140 9.88 13.81 -11.66
CA ASN A 140 10.79 12.80 -12.21
C ASN A 140 10.24 11.36 -12.23
N THR A 141 8.91 11.20 -12.17
CA THR A 141 8.27 9.89 -12.29
C THR A 141 8.35 9.37 -13.73
N PRO A 142 8.54 8.06 -13.93
CA PRO A 142 8.80 7.46 -15.25
C PRO A 142 7.54 7.36 -16.14
N VAL A 143 6.37 7.51 -15.55
CA VAL A 143 5.06 7.50 -16.22
C VAL A 143 4.28 8.76 -15.86
N PRO A 144 3.28 9.19 -16.64
CA PRO A 144 2.40 10.28 -16.26
C PRO A 144 1.74 10.03 -14.89
N ALA A 145 2.26 10.67 -13.85
CA ALA A 145 1.81 10.49 -12.48
C ALA A 145 1.10 11.74 -11.94
N ILE A 146 0.36 11.56 -10.84
CA ILE A 146 -0.16 12.64 -10.02
C ILE A 146 0.26 12.38 -8.58
N GLY A 147 0.74 13.42 -7.91
CA GLY A 147 1.09 13.36 -6.49
C GLY A 147 -0.03 13.86 -5.58
N LEU A 148 -0.01 13.44 -4.32
CA LEU A 148 -0.90 13.99 -3.29
C LEU A 148 -0.74 15.51 -3.14
N LEU A 149 0.47 16.05 -3.30
CA LEU A 149 0.69 17.51 -3.30
C LEU A 149 -0.01 18.21 -4.48
N ASP A 150 -0.01 17.60 -5.66
CA ASP A 150 -0.71 18.12 -6.85
C ASP A 150 -2.23 18.16 -6.65
N MET A 151 -2.73 17.28 -5.77
CA MET A 151 -4.15 17.19 -5.38
C MET A 151 -4.50 18.14 -4.23
N GLY A 152 -3.56 18.96 -3.75
CA GLY A 152 -3.78 19.96 -2.71
C GLY A 152 -3.57 19.48 -1.28
N TRP A 153 -2.99 18.28 -1.07
CA TRP A 153 -2.66 17.82 0.28
C TRP A 153 -1.46 18.58 0.85
N PRO A 154 -1.54 19.09 2.10
CA PRO A 154 -0.38 19.68 2.74
C PRO A 154 0.69 18.63 3.06
N SER A 155 1.95 18.93 2.75
CA SER A 155 3.08 18.00 2.96
C SER A 155 3.18 17.51 4.42
N GLN A 156 2.89 18.37 5.38
CA GLN A 156 2.92 18.06 6.81
C GLN A 156 1.82 17.07 7.27
N ASP A 157 0.76 16.90 6.47
CA ASP A 157 -0.37 16.03 6.81
C ASP A 157 -0.32 14.67 6.10
N ILE A 158 0.67 14.44 5.24
CA ILE A 158 0.81 13.18 4.47
C ILE A 158 0.94 11.96 5.39
N LEU A 159 1.74 12.02 6.47
CA LEU A 159 1.85 10.91 7.41
C LEU A 159 0.56 10.72 8.23
N LYS A 160 -0.18 11.78 8.53
CA LYS A 160 -1.49 11.69 9.21
C LYS A 160 -2.54 11.05 8.30
N LEU A 161 -2.51 11.36 7.00
CA LEU A 161 -3.29 10.66 5.99
C LEU A 161 -2.92 9.18 5.96
N GLY A 162 -1.63 8.85 5.95
CA GLY A 162 -1.15 7.48 6.02
C GLY A 162 -1.65 6.73 7.26
N GLN A 163 -1.61 7.38 8.43
CA GLN A 163 -2.20 6.85 9.65
C GLN A 163 -3.70 6.57 9.50
N THR A 164 -4.45 7.51 8.90
CA THR A 164 -5.89 7.38 8.68
C THR A 164 -6.22 6.18 7.80
N ILE A 165 -5.50 6.03 6.68
CA ILE A 165 -5.62 4.89 5.76
C ILE A 165 -5.30 3.57 6.48
N ALA A 166 -4.20 3.53 7.24
CA ALA A 166 -3.78 2.32 7.94
C ALA A 166 -4.77 1.89 9.02
N ARG A 167 -5.38 2.87 9.71
CA ARG A 167 -6.45 2.62 10.69
C ARG A 167 -7.74 2.13 10.04
N ALA A 168 -8.14 2.71 8.92
CA ALA A 168 -9.30 2.24 8.16
C ALA A 168 -9.11 0.77 7.71
N TYR A 169 -7.92 0.39 7.25
CA TYR A 169 -7.62 -1.00 6.92
C TYR A 169 -7.58 -1.93 8.15
N GLN A 170 -7.04 -1.47 9.27
CA GLN A 170 -7.08 -2.20 10.54
C GLN A 170 -8.54 -2.48 10.97
N GLU A 171 -9.41 -1.49 10.86
CA GLU A 171 -10.84 -1.61 11.18
C GLU A 171 -11.54 -2.59 10.23
N GLU A 172 -11.32 -2.45 8.92
CA GLU A 172 -11.93 -3.32 7.91
C GLU A 172 -11.52 -4.79 8.11
N THR A 173 -10.22 -5.06 8.30
CA THR A 173 -9.72 -6.42 8.54
C THR A 173 -10.22 -7.01 9.87
N GLY A 174 -10.36 -6.17 10.91
CA GLY A 174 -11.00 -6.54 12.17
C GLY A 174 -12.48 -6.90 11.97
N GLY A 175 -13.21 -6.08 11.20
CA GLY A 175 -14.61 -6.31 10.84
C GLY A 175 -14.82 -7.61 10.07
N ILE A 176 -13.99 -7.89 9.07
CA ILE A 176 -13.99 -9.16 8.31
C ILE A 176 -13.79 -10.35 9.27
N ARG A 177 -12.83 -10.25 10.19
CA ARG A 177 -12.58 -11.32 11.17
C ARG A 177 -13.78 -11.56 12.08
N LEU A 178 -14.47 -10.52 12.54
CA LEU A 178 -15.67 -10.67 13.37
C LEU A 178 -16.87 -11.16 12.56
N ALA A 179 -17.02 -10.72 11.32
CA ALA A 179 -18.12 -11.12 10.44
C ALA A 179 -18.14 -12.63 10.16
N ARG A 180 -16.96 -13.25 10.09
CA ARG A 180 -16.85 -14.71 9.95
C ARG A 180 -17.36 -15.49 11.18
N CYS A 181 -17.40 -14.84 12.35
CA CYS A 181 -17.76 -15.48 13.62
C CYS A 181 -19.26 -15.37 13.97
N LYS A 182 -20.07 -14.73 13.12
CA LYS A 182 -21.51 -14.50 13.36
C LYS A 182 -22.44 -15.14 12.33
N VAL A 183 -21.89 -16.01 11.46
CA VAL A 183 -22.66 -16.72 10.44
C VAL A 183 -22.83 -18.18 10.85
N ARG A 184 -24.03 -18.73 10.64
CA ARG A 184 -24.25 -20.17 10.77
C ARG A 184 -23.67 -20.89 9.56
N GLY A 185 -23.11 -22.08 9.76
CA GLY A 185 -22.81 -22.98 8.64
C GLY A 185 -24.11 -23.37 7.93
N VAL A 186 -24.08 -23.38 6.60
CA VAL A 186 -25.19 -23.84 5.75
C VAL A 186 -24.70 -25.06 4.98
N GLY A 187 -25.50 -26.13 4.96
CA GLY A 187 -25.28 -27.35 4.21
C GLY A 187 -26.53 -27.73 3.43
#